data_AF-A0A0C9X982-F1
#
_entry.id   AF-A0A0C9X982-F1
#
_cell.length_a   1.000
_cell.length_b   1.000
_cell.length_c   1.000
_cell.angle_alpha   90.00
_cell.angle_beta   90.00
_cell.angle_gamma   90.00
#
_symmetry.space_group_name_H-M   'P 1'
#
loop_
_entity.id
_entity.type
_entity.pdbx_description
1 polymer ?
#
loop_
_entity_poly.entity_id
_entity_poly.type
_entity_poly.pdbx_seq_one_letter_code
_entity_poly.pdbx_strand_id
1 'polypeptide(L)'
;MLQRPGENNPWEPNHREPNPQQHDDPNAEPREPSNYFRAGRFYCVETICAPCGVVVAWTKFAKSESPTNILNFLGKIYPTEESRPDYICIDKGCQVLATAVANGSWEIWKKTTRFIVDAYHYINHRGADFLCQKYCNPSPGDGSAPNLVVIAYDKNGRPYLKRAFNTLSLPSFLFFRSSQDDSLDTCRLAVCFPQTATHME
;
A
#
# COMPACT_ATOMS: atom_id res chain seq x y z
N MET A 1 6.11 -18.89 18.08
CA MET A 1 6.75 -20.17 18.44
C MET A 1 7.33 -20.77 17.17
N LEU A 2 8.64 -21.08 17.17
CA LEU A 2 9.32 -21.72 16.04
C LEU A 2 8.95 -23.20 16.02
N GLN A 3 8.09 -23.61 15.08
CA GLN A 3 7.98 -25.02 14.73
C GLN A 3 9.04 -25.41 13.72
N ARG A 4 9.49 -26.66 13.80
CA ARG A 4 10.35 -27.22 12.75
C ARG A 4 9.52 -27.51 11.50
N PRO A 5 10.07 -27.30 10.29
CA PRO A 5 9.38 -27.69 9.06
C PRO A 5 9.02 -29.18 9.10
N GLY A 6 7.73 -29.50 8.95
CA GLY A 6 7.21 -30.89 8.95
C GLY A 6 6.71 -31.42 10.30
N GLU A 7 6.82 -30.64 11.37
CA GLU A 7 6.30 -31.01 12.69
C GLU A 7 4.80 -30.72 12.77
N ASN A 8 3.96 -31.76 12.76
CA ASN A 8 2.50 -31.64 12.92
C ASN A 8 2.07 -32.42 14.16
N ASN A 9 1.78 -31.69 15.24
CA ASN A 9 1.40 -32.31 16.50
C ASN A 9 -0.06 -32.83 16.44
N PRO A 10 -0.39 -33.95 17.10
CA PRO A 10 -1.75 -34.51 17.09
C PRO A 10 -2.84 -33.57 17.62
N TRP A 11 -2.47 -32.60 18.46
CA TRP A 11 -3.37 -31.57 19.00
C TRP A 11 -3.45 -30.32 18.14
N GLU A 12 -2.65 -30.20 17.09
CA GLU A 12 -2.74 -29.08 16.16
C GLU A 12 -3.91 -29.29 15.19
N PRO A 13 -4.74 -28.26 14.97
CA PRO A 13 -5.83 -28.38 14.03
C PRO A 13 -5.29 -28.58 12.61
N ASN A 14 -5.65 -29.71 11.99
CA ASN A 14 -5.27 -30.10 10.61
C ASN A 14 -5.67 -29.09 9.52
N HIS A 15 -6.46 -28.06 9.83
CA HIS A 15 -6.77 -26.97 8.91
C HIS A 15 -6.00 -25.70 9.28
N ARG A 16 -4.75 -25.64 8.80
CA ARG A 16 -4.09 -24.38 8.45
C ARG A 16 -4.50 -23.96 7.04
N GLU A 17 -5.79 -23.93 6.74
CA GLU A 17 -6.18 -23.28 5.50
C GLU A 17 -6.14 -21.77 5.77
N PRO A 18 -5.27 -21.02 5.09
CA PRO A 18 -5.38 -19.57 5.05
C PRO A 18 -6.78 -19.23 4.57
N ASN A 19 -7.27 -18.02 4.89
CA ASN A 19 -8.39 -17.50 4.11
C ASN A 19 -7.97 -17.57 2.62
N PRO A 20 -8.67 -18.33 1.76
CA PRO A 20 -8.20 -18.56 0.39
C PRO A 20 -8.26 -17.30 -0.48
N GLN A 21 -8.88 -16.23 0.03
CA GLN A 21 -9.03 -14.96 -0.67
C GLN A 21 -7.67 -14.29 -0.86
N GLN A 22 -7.27 -14.09 -2.12
CA GLN A 22 -6.08 -13.32 -2.48
C GLN A 22 -6.32 -11.82 -2.29
N HIS A 23 -5.26 -11.02 -2.24
CA HIS A 23 -5.38 -9.57 -2.03
C HIS A 23 -6.15 -8.86 -3.15
N ASP A 24 -6.08 -9.39 -4.38
CA ASP A 24 -6.77 -8.87 -5.57
C ASP A 24 -8.19 -9.43 -5.74
N ASP A 25 -8.55 -10.49 -5.02
CA ASP A 25 -9.86 -11.12 -5.16
C ASP A 25 -10.97 -10.22 -4.60
N PRO A 26 -12.18 -10.26 -5.20
CA PRO A 26 -13.34 -9.58 -4.64
C PRO A 26 -13.59 -10.06 -3.20
N ASN A 27 -13.96 -9.11 -2.35
CA ASN A 27 -14.05 -9.38 -0.92
C ASN A 27 -15.18 -10.35 -0.57
N ALA A 28 -14.85 -11.50 0.01
CA ALA A 28 -15.83 -12.49 0.46
C ALA A 28 -15.89 -12.55 1.99
N GLU A 29 -17.08 -12.73 2.55
CA GLU A 29 -17.21 -12.99 3.99
C GLU A 29 -16.58 -14.35 4.32
N PRO A 30 -15.68 -14.44 5.31
CA PRO A 30 -15.13 -15.71 5.75
C PRO A 30 -16.25 -16.60 6.27
N ARG A 31 -16.17 -17.91 5.98
CA ARG A 31 -17.11 -18.89 6.53
C ARG A 31 -17.04 -18.90 8.06
N GLU A 32 -18.20 -18.86 8.71
CA GLU A 32 -18.25 -18.94 10.17
C GLU A 32 -17.69 -20.29 10.66
N PRO A 33 -16.83 -20.29 11.69
CA PRO A 33 -16.29 -21.52 12.25
C PRO A 33 -17.39 -22.34 12.92
N SER A 34 -17.34 -23.66 12.75
CA SER A 34 -18.35 -24.58 13.31
C SER A 34 -18.35 -24.68 14.83
N ASN A 35 -17.29 -24.19 15.51
CA ASN A 35 -17.11 -24.35 16.96
C ASN A 35 -16.72 -23.03 17.63
N TYR A 36 -17.32 -22.76 18.80
CA TYR A 36 -17.18 -21.50 19.56
C TYR A 36 -15.85 -21.32 20.31
N PHE A 37 -15.07 -22.39 20.53
CA PHE A 37 -13.81 -22.34 21.28
C PHE A 37 -12.59 -22.27 20.35
N ARG A 38 -12.49 -21.21 19.55
CA ARG A 38 -11.28 -20.89 18.78
C ARG A 38 -10.74 -19.53 19.17
N ALA A 39 -9.42 -19.42 19.27
CA ALA A 39 -8.78 -18.12 19.38
C ALA A 39 -9.17 -17.25 18.17
N GLY A 40 -9.71 -16.05 18.43
CA GLY A 40 -10.09 -15.11 17.38
C GLY A 40 -8.90 -14.81 16.48
N ARG A 41 -9.07 -14.98 15.17
CA ARG A 41 -8.06 -14.62 14.16
C ARG A 41 -8.45 -13.28 13.56
N PHE A 42 -7.44 -12.45 13.30
CA PHE A 42 -7.59 -11.30 12.42
C PHE A 42 -7.07 -11.70 11.03
N TYR A 43 -7.71 -11.19 9.99
CA TYR A 43 -7.30 -11.40 8.61
C TYR A 43 -5.93 -10.77 8.37
N CYS A 44 -5.79 -9.48 8.69
CA CYS A 44 -4.50 -8.80 8.64
C CYS A 44 -4.39 -7.71 9.73
N VAL A 45 -3.16 -7.31 9.99
CA VAL A 45 -2.85 -6.03 10.63
C VAL A 45 -2.46 -5.09 9.51
N GLU A 46 -3.12 -3.94 9.47
CA GLU A 46 -2.87 -2.93 8.47
C GLU A 46 -2.07 -1.78 9.07
N THR A 47 -1.05 -1.31 8.37
CA THR A 47 -0.11 -0.30 8.89
C THR A 47 0.05 0.86 7.92
N ILE A 48 -0.04 2.07 8.45
CA ILE A 48 0.28 3.31 7.75
C ILE A 48 1.73 3.66 8.07
N CYS A 49 2.57 3.64 7.04
CA CYS A 49 3.99 3.93 7.17
C CYS A 49 4.37 5.22 6.41
N ALA A 50 5.16 6.07 7.06
CA ALA A 50 5.84 7.17 6.39
C ALA A 50 6.94 6.63 5.44
N PRO A 51 7.44 7.45 4.48
CA PRO A 51 8.48 7.01 3.54
C PRO A 51 9.76 6.50 4.20
N CYS A 52 10.07 7.00 5.41
CA CYS A 52 11.21 6.58 6.22
C CYS A 52 11.00 5.24 6.95
N GLY A 53 9.87 4.57 6.76
CA GLY A 53 9.53 3.30 7.40
C GLY A 53 8.94 3.42 8.82
N VAL A 54 8.77 4.64 9.33
CA VAL A 54 8.11 4.87 10.62
C VAL A 54 6.61 4.57 10.51
N VAL A 55 6.11 3.70 11.38
CA VAL A 55 4.68 3.41 11.50
C VAL A 55 3.99 4.61 12.16
N VAL A 56 3.10 5.25 11.43
CA VAL A 56 2.29 6.40 11.87
C VAL A 56 1.02 5.92 12.58
N ALA A 57 0.37 4.91 12.03
CA ALA A 57 -0.83 4.32 12.59
C ALA A 57 -0.96 2.85 12.17
N TRP A 58 -1.77 2.09 12.89
CA TRP A 58 -2.08 0.71 12.53
C TRP A 58 -3.48 0.33 13.00
N THR A 59 -4.07 -0.67 12.38
CA THR A 59 -5.37 -1.22 12.78
C THR A 59 -5.43 -2.72 12.50
N LYS A 60 -6.37 -3.42 13.15
CA LYS A 60 -6.63 -4.84 12.88
C LYS A 60 -7.86 -4.97 12.01
N PHE A 61 -7.76 -5.70 10.91
CA PHE A 61 -8.91 -6.10 10.11
C PHE A 61 -9.28 -7.53 10.47
N ALA A 62 -10.36 -7.68 11.24
CA ALA A 62 -10.75 -8.98 11.78
C ALA A 62 -11.17 -9.96 10.68
N LYS A 63 -11.99 -9.50 9.73
CA LYS A 63 -12.60 -10.35 8.69
C LYS A 63 -11.93 -10.24 7.34
N SER A 64 -11.62 -9.02 6.91
CA SER A 64 -11.10 -8.74 5.57
C SER A 64 -10.47 -7.37 5.47
N GLU A 65 -9.47 -7.27 4.59
CA GLU A 65 -8.88 -6.02 4.14
C GLU A 65 -9.71 -5.42 3.00
N SER A 66 -10.97 -5.10 3.31
CA SER A 66 -11.92 -4.57 2.33
C SER A 66 -11.63 -3.10 1.99
N PRO A 67 -11.93 -2.64 0.76
CA PRO A 67 -11.81 -1.24 0.38
C PRO A 67 -12.52 -0.27 1.34
N THR A 68 -13.70 -0.66 1.86
CA THR A 68 -14.45 0.14 2.84
C THR A 68 -13.74 0.22 4.18
N ASN A 69 -13.16 -0.89 4.67
CA ASN A 69 -12.37 -0.89 5.91
C ASN A 69 -11.15 0.01 5.80
N ILE A 70 -10.49 -0.01 4.63
CA ILE A 70 -9.37 0.87 4.31
C ILE A 70 -9.81 2.34 4.33
N LEU A 71 -10.88 2.71 3.62
CA LEU A 71 -11.37 4.09 3.58
C LEU A 71 -11.78 4.60 4.97
N ASN A 72 -12.42 3.76 5.79
CA ASN A 72 -12.77 4.10 7.16
C ASN A 72 -11.51 4.30 8.02
N PHE A 73 -10.48 3.47 7.83
CA PHE A 73 -9.21 3.61 8.53
C PHE A 73 -8.52 4.92 8.12
N LEU A 74 -8.44 5.23 6.83
CA LEU A 74 -7.89 6.49 6.32
C LEU A 74 -8.64 7.71 6.86
N GLY A 75 -9.98 7.69 6.85
CA GLY A 75 -10.80 8.78 7.38
C GLY A 75 -10.63 8.99 8.89
N LYS A 76 -10.33 7.92 9.64
CA LYS A 76 -10.04 8.00 11.08
C LYS A 76 -8.67 8.63 11.37
N ILE A 77 -7.66 8.32 10.55
CA ILE A 77 -6.30 8.82 10.75
C ILE A 77 -6.11 10.22 10.16
N TYR A 78 -6.78 10.53 9.04
CA TYR A 78 -6.69 11.80 8.34
C TYR A 78 -8.05 12.50 8.22
N PRO A 79 -8.62 12.98 9.35
CA PRO A 79 -9.95 13.56 9.38
C PRO A 79 -10.04 14.90 8.63
N THR A 80 -8.97 15.70 8.62
CA THR A 80 -8.95 17.03 7.99
C THR A 80 -8.15 17.05 6.69
N GLU A 81 -8.43 18.00 5.81
CA GLU A 81 -7.73 18.14 4.51
C GLU A 81 -6.22 18.37 4.70
N GLU A 82 -5.81 19.13 5.72
CA GLU A 82 -4.41 19.48 6.00
C GLU A 82 -3.59 18.31 6.56
N SER A 83 -4.28 17.34 7.18
CA SER A 83 -3.66 16.13 7.70
C SER A 83 -3.38 15.11 6.60
N ARG A 84 -4.08 15.22 5.46
CA ARG A 84 -4.02 14.21 4.41
C ARG A 84 -2.68 14.27 3.65
N PRO A 85 -2.13 13.10 3.30
CA PRO A 85 -0.96 13.00 2.44
C PRO A 85 -1.34 13.22 0.98
N ASP A 86 -0.39 13.75 0.20
CA ASP A 86 -0.56 13.96 -1.24
C ASP A 86 -0.70 12.64 -2.01
N TYR A 87 0.00 11.60 -1.55
CA TYR A 87 -0.08 10.27 -2.16
C TYR A 87 -0.24 9.17 -1.12
N ILE A 88 -1.06 8.18 -1.46
CA ILE A 88 -1.23 6.94 -0.72
C ILE A 88 -0.96 5.79 -1.68
N CYS A 89 0.09 5.02 -1.43
CA CYS A 89 0.38 3.78 -2.11
C CYS A 89 -0.30 2.62 -1.39
N ILE A 90 -1.11 1.86 -2.12
CA ILE A 90 -1.87 0.70 -1.63
C ILE A 90 -1.84 -0.36 -2.71
N ASP A 91 -1.55 -1.61 -2.36
CA ASP A 91 -1.58 -2.75 -3.29
C ASP A 91 -2.91 -2.78 -4.09
N LYS A 92 -4.05 -2.72 -3.39
CA LYS A 92 -5.40 -2.65 -4.00
C LYS A 92 -5.95 -1.24 -4.24
N GLY A 93 -5.08 -0.26 -4.50
CA GLY A 93 -5.45 1.15 -4.67
C GLY A 93 -6.54 1.40 -5.71
N CYS A 94 -6.59 0.63 -6.79
CA CYS A 94 -7.64 0.73 -7.81
C CYS A 94 -9.04 0.35 -7.29
N GLN A 95 -9.13 -0.71 -6.46
CA GLN A 95 -10.38 -1.14 -5.83
C GLN A 95 -10.84 -0.16 -4.75
N VAL A 96 -9.89 0.40 -3.99
CA VAL A 96 -10.14 1.48 -3.02
C VAL A 96 -10.70 2.72 -3.73
N LEU A 97 -10.07 3.13 -4.84
CA LEU A 97 -10.54 4.24 -5.65
C LEU A 97 -11.94 3.97 -6.22
N ALA A 98 -12.18 2.79 -6.80
CA ALA A 98 -13.50 2.41 -7.32
C ALA A 98 -14.59 2.51 -6.25
N THR A 99 -14.30 2.01 -5.04
CA THR A 99 -15.21 2.09 -3.89
C THR A 99 -15.43 3.53 -3.45
N ALA A 100 -14.37 4.35 -3.44
CA ALA A 100 -14.46 5.77 -3.09
C ALA A 100 -15.32 6.57 -4.07
N VAL A 101 -15.25 6.24 -5.37
CA VAL A 101 -16.13 6.84 -6.38
C VAL A 101 -17.58 6.39 -6.14
N ALA A 102 -17.80 5.09 -5.93
CA ALA A 102 -19.15 4.53 -5.75
C ALA A 102 -19.86 5.07 -4.51
N ASN A 103 -19.14 5.31 -3.40
CA ASN A 103 -19.71 5.83 -2.16
C ASN A 103 -19.64 7.37 -2.04
N GLY A 104 -19.13 8.07 -3.06
CA GLY A 104 -19.02 9.53 -3.09
C GLY A 104 -17.88 10.14 -2.27
N SER A 105 -17.12 9.34 -1.50
CA SER A 105 -15.99 9.84 -0.72
C SER A 105 -14.84 10.36 -1.60
N TRP A 106 -14.78 9.95 -2.88
CA TRP A 106 -13.77 10.44 -3.80
C TRP A 106 -13.81 11.96 -4.01
N GLU A 107 -14.99 12.59 -3.94
CA GLU A 107 -15.12 14.05 -4.06
C GLU A 107 -14.36 14.80 -2.96
N ILE A 108 -14.18 14.15 -1.81
CA ILE A 108 -13.44 14.67 -0.66
C ILE A 108 -11.94 14.38 -0.83
N TRP A 109 -11.58 13.16 -1.20
CA TRP A 109 -10.18 12.73 -1.30
C TRP A 109 -9.45 13.31 -2.51
N LYS A 110 -10.11 13.49 -3.66
CA LYS A 110 -9.47 13.91 -4.92
C LYS A 110 -8.81 15.28 -4.89
N LYS A 111 -9.16 16.12 -3.91
CA LYS A 111 -8.64 17.48 -3.74
C LYS A 111 -7.22 17.49 -3.16
N THR A 112 -6.94 16.53 -2.27
CA THR A 112 -5.74 16.51 -1.43
C THR A 112 -4.88 15.30 -1.69
N THR A 113 -5.46 14.18 -2.12
CA THR A 113 -4.78 12.90 -2.15
C THR A 113 -4.97 12.17 -3.46
N ARG A 114 -3.91 11.50 -3.90
CA ARG A 114 -3.90 10.54 -5.02
C ARG A 114 -3.63 9.13 -4.50
N PHE A 115 -4.45 8.18 -4.94
CA PHE A 115 -4.19 6.77 -4.71
C PHE A 115 -3.27 6.24 -5.82
N ILE A 116 -2.19 5.56 -5.45
CA ILE A 116 -1.28 4.88 -6.38
C ILE A 116 -1.20 3.40 -5.99
N VAL A 117 -1.02 2.53 -6.98
CA VAL A 117 -0.76 1.10 -6.76
C VAL A 117 0.73 0.82 -6.86
N ASP A 118 1.18 -0.34 -6.38
CA ASP A 118 2.57 -0.73 -6.62
C ASP A 118 2.84 -1.05 -8.10
N ALA A 119 4.13 -1.19 -8.40
CA ALA A 119 4.64 -1.45 -9.74
C ALA A 119 4.10 -2.75 -10.37
N TYR A 120 4.05 -3.82 -9.57
CA TYR A 120 3.66 -5.14 -10.01
C TYR A 120 2.16 -5.17 -10.28
N HIS A 121 1.35 -4.68 -9.33
CA HIS A 121 -0.10 -4.54 -9.54
C HIS A 121 -0.40 -3.69 -10.78
N TYR A 122 0.27 -2.54 -10.94
CA TYR A 122 0.05 -1.68 -12.11
C TYR A 122 0.39 -2.38 -13.43
N ILE A 123 1.51 -3.11 -13.53
CA ILE A 123 1.92 -3.78 -14.76
C ILE A 123 0.90 -4.85 -15.17
N ASN A 124 0.37 -5.60 -14.20
CA ASN A 124 -0.57 -6.69 -14.45
C ASN A 124 -2.00 -6.20 -14.69
N HIS A 125 -2.41 -5.09 -14.07
CA HIS A 125 -3.81 -4.65 -14.08
C HIS A 125 -4.11 -3.52 -15.08
N ARG A 126 -3.14 -2.66 -15.42
CA ARG A 126 -3.36 -1.46 -16.27
C ARG A 126 -3.93 -1.76 -17.66
N GLY A 127 -3.78 -2.98 -18.18
CA GLY A 127 -4.29 -3.36 -19.48
C GLY A 127 -5.78 -3.71 -19.49
N ALA A 128 -6.32 -4.12 -18.33
CA ALA A 128 -7.70 -4.55 -18.17
C ALA A 128 -8.56 -3.50 -17.44
N ASP A 129 -7.97 -2.68 -16.57
CA ASP A 129 -8.69 -1.69 -15.77
C ASP A 129 -8.25 -0.25 -16.09
N PHE A 130 -9.21 0.51 -16.62
CA PHE A 130 -9.06 1.92 -16.94
C PHE A 130 -8.82 2.79 -15.70
N LEU A 131 -9.42 2.47 -14.55
CA LEU A 131 -9.20 3.23 -13.31
C LEU A 131 -7.77 3.07 -12.85
N CYS A 132 -7.25 1.84 -12.84
CA CYS A 132 -5.87 1.56 -12.51
C CYS A 132 -4.90 2.29 -13.46
N GLN A 133 -5.12 2.18 -14.77
CA GLN A 133 -4.29 2.81 -15.81
C GLN A 133 -4.23 4.34 -15.65
N LYS A 134 -5.38 4.98 -15.44
CA LYS A 134 -5.51 6.43 -15.49
C LYS A 134 -5.20 7.12 -14.16
N TYR A 135 -5.63 6.53 -13.05
CA TYR A 135 -5.62 7.22 -11.76
C TYR A 135 -4.66 6.63 -10.74
N CYS A 136 -4.20 5.38 -10.93
CA CYS A 136 -3.37 4.69 -9.94
C CYS A 136 -1.91 4.50 -10.37
N ASN A 137 -1.46 5.17 -11.44
CA ASN A 137 -0.11 5.01 -11.98
C ASN A 137 0.96 5.43 -10.95
N PRO A 138 1.86 4.51 -10.51
CA PRO A 138 2.93 4.84 -9.56
C PRO A 138 4.03 5.75 -10.11
N SER A 139 4.03 6.02 -11.42
CA SER A 139 5.07 6.80 -12.10
C SER A 139 4.47 7.53 -13.30
N PRO A 140 3.66 8.57 -13.08
CA PRO A 140 3.12 9.35 -14.18
C PRO A 140 4.27 10.07 -14.91
N GLY A 141 4.53 9.64 -16.15
CA GLY A 141 5.61 10.15 -16.98
C GLY A 141 5.29 11.48 -17.67
N ASP A 142 4.16 12.11 -17.31
CA ASP A 142 3.67 13.37 -17.86
C ASP A 142 4.12 14.59 -17.03
N GLY A 143 4.91 14.38 -15.98
CA GLY A 143 5.37 15.44 -15.09
C GLY A 143 4.33 15.95 -14.09
N SER A 144 3.14 15.34 -14.02
CA SER A 144 2.08 15.71 -13.08
C SER A 144 2.45 15.44 -11.61
N ALA A 145 3.44 14.58 -11.37
CA ALA A 145 3.88 14.20 -10.04
C ALA A 145 5.43 14.18 -9.96
N PRO A 146 6.09 15.35 -9.94
CA PRO A 146 7.55 15.43 -9.97
C PRO A 146 8.21 14.79 -8.75
N ASN A 147 7.51 14.69 -7.61
CA ASN A 147 8.02 14.04 -6.41
C ASN A 147 8.04 12.50 -6.51
N LEU A 148 7.39 11.92 -7.52
CA LEU A 148 7.40 10.46 -7.72
C LEU A 148 8.45 10.00 -8.74
N VAL A 149 9.09 10.93 -9.44
CA VAL A 149 10.04 10.63 -10.51
C VAL A 149 11.32 11.46 -10.36
N VAL A 150 12.47 10.84 -10.55
CA VAL A 150 13.77 11.49 -10.67
C VAL A 150 14.26 11.39 -12.10
N ILE A 151 14.89 12.44 -12.61
CA ILE A 151 15.54 12.40 -13.93
C ILE A 151 16.82 11.58 -13.79
N ALA A 152 16.91 10.49 -14.54
CA ALA A 152 18.11 9.67 -14.68
C ALA A 152 18.62 9.72 -16.13
N TYR A 153 19.89 9.39 -16.34
CA TYR A 153 20.50 9.38 -17.67
C TYR A 153 20.82 7.95 -18.09
N ASP A 154 20.51 7.63 -19.35
CA ASP A 154 20.88 6.33 -19.93
C ASP A 154 22.38 6.30 -20.31
N LYS A 155 22.84 5.15 -20.82
CA LYS A 155 24.24 4.98 -21.27
C LYS A 155 24.64 5.92 -22.41
N ASN A 156 23.68 6.51 -23.10
CA ASN A 156 23.86 7.44 -24.21
C ASN A 156 23.70 8.91 -23.76
N GLY A 157 23.56 9.18 -22.46
CA GLY A 157 23.36 10.52 -21.92
C GLY A 157 21.97 11.11 -22.15
N ARG A 158 20.98 10.30 -22.55
CA ARG A 158 19.59 10.76 -22.74
C ARG A 158 18.85 10.75 -21.40
N PRO A 159 18.15 11.83 -21.05
CA PRO A 159 17.36 11.87 -19.83
C PRO A 159 16.13 10.97 -19.97
N TYR A 160 15.82 10.21 -18.92
CA TYR A 160 14.58 9.45 -18.75
C TYR A 160 14.05 9.62 -17.33
N LEU A 161 12.73 9.54 -17.18
CA LEU A 161 12.09 9.58 -15.87
C LEU A 161 12.20 8.20 -15.21
N LYS A 162 12.92 8.14 -14.09
CA LYS A 162 13.04 6.97 -13.22
C LYS A 162 12.16 7.18 -11.99
N ARG A 163 11.56 6.13 -11.45
CA ARG A 163 10.81 6.22 -10.19
C ARG A 163 11.72 6.67 -9.05
N ALA A 164 11.25 7.62 -8.25
CA ALA A 164 11.98 8.12 -7.09
C ALA A 164 12.05 7.10 -5.95
N PHE A 165 11.08 6.17 -5.88
CA PHE A 165 10.98 5.16 -4.85
C PHE A 165 10.61 3.79 -5.44
N ASN A 166 10.97 2.73 -4.69
CA ASN A 166 10.63 1.37 -5.04
C ASN A 166 9.36 0.94 -4.28
N THR A 167 8.29 0.66 -5.01
CA THR A 167 7.04 0.12 -4.44
C THR A 167 6.98 -1.42 -4.44
N LEU A 168 8.04 -2.11 -4.89
CA LEU A 168 8.07 -3.57 -5.00
C LEU A 168 8.18 -4.31 -3.66
N SER A 169 8.51 -3.61 -2.56
CA SER A 169 8.73 -4.20 -1.24
C SER A 169 7.96 -3.47 -0.15
N LEU A 170 6.70 -3.12 -0.42
CA LEU A 170 5.89 -2.38 0.53
C LEU A 170 5.22 -3.31 1.55
N PRO A 171 5.29 -3.00 2.86
CA PRO A 171 4.36 -3.53 3.83
C PRO A 171 3.03 -2.78 3.68
N SER A 172 2.12 -3.32 2.87
CA SER A 172 0.71 -2.94 2.70
C SER A 172 0.36 -1.46 2.32
N PHE A 173 0.92 -0.42 2.96
CA PHE A 173 0.70 1.00 2.61
C PHE A 173 1.96 1.87 2.74
N LEU A 174 2.16 2.80 1.81
CA LEU A 174 3.20 3.84 1.86
C LEU A 174 2.61 5.22 1.56
N PHE A 175 2.87 6.19 2.41
CA PHE A 175 2.31 7.54 2.31
C PHE A 175 3.36 8.57 1.92
N PHE A 176 3.01 9.57 1.11
CA PHE A 176 3.89 10.69 0.78
C PHE A 176 3.22 12.04 1.03
N ARG A 177 3.99 12.97 1.59
CA ARG A 177 3.67 14.40 1.58
C ARG A 177 4.73 15.11 0.72
N SER A 178 4.27 15.88 -0.25
CA SER A 178 5.07 16.82 -1.04
C SER A 178 5.31 18.06 -0.18
N SER A 179 6.47 18.17 0.46
CA SER A 179 6.83 19.42 1.16
C SER A 179 7.08 20.54 0.14
N GLN A 180 6.20 21.54 0.08
CA GLN A 180 6.51 22.84 -0.53
C GLN A 180 6.96 23.88 0.51
N ASP A 181 6.87 23.57 1.81
CA ASP A 181 7.30 24.47 2.89
C ASP A 181 8.57 23.96 3.58
N ASP A 182 9.64 24.75 3.42
CA ASP A 182 11.00 24.45 3.86
C ASP A 182 11.28 24.75 5.34
N SER A 183 10.26 24.97 6.17
CA SER A 183 10.50 25.53 7.52
C SER A 183 10.25 24.62 8.72
N LEU A 184 9.33 23.66 8.72
CA LEU A 184 9.15 22.75 9.88
C LEU A 184 8.40 21.47 9.46
N ASP A 185 9.12 20.42 9.02
CA ASP A 185 8.69 19.01 9.16
C ASP A 185 9.82 18.06 8.72
N THR A 186 10.44 17.41 9.69
CA THR A 186 11.69 16.64 9.59
C THR A 186 11.55 15.25 8.96
N CYS A 187 10.56 15.03 8.10
CA CYS A 187 10.42 13.80 7.32
C CYS A 187 10.70 14.06 5.83
N ARG A 188 11.85 14.68 5.53
CA ARG A 188 12.43 14.65 4.18
C ARG A 188 12.80 13.20 3.84
N LEU A 189 12.43 12.81 2.62
CA LEU A 189 12.75 11.57 1.91
C LEU A 189 13.96 10.80 2.49
N ALA A 190 13.71 9.72 3.20
CA ALA A 190 14.72 8.68 3.42
C ALA A 190 14.46 7.56 2.41
N VAL A 191 15.18 7.62 1.28
CA VAL A 191 15.40 6.44 0.45
C VAL A 191 16.22 5.47 1.30
N CYS A 192 15.59 4.41 1.80
CA CYS A 192 16.35 3.28 2.34
C CYS A 192 16.97 2.52 1.15
N PHE A 193 18.10 3.00 0.65
CA PHE A 193 19.00 2.17 -0.15
C PHE A 193 19.56 1.10 0.80
N PRO A 194 19.56 -0.20 0.44
CA PRO A 194 20.54 -1.10 1.00
C PRO A 194 21.91 -0.61 0.53
N GLN A 195 22.77 -0.26 1.47
CA GLN A 195 24.19 -0.08 1.20
C GLN A 195 24.69 -1.35 0.51
N THR A 196 25.05 -1.23 -0.76
CA THR A 196 25.94 -2.20 -1.38
C THR A 196 27.26 -2.09 -0.64
N ALA A 197 27.62 -3.13 0.09
CA ALA A 197 28.98 -3.32 0.55
C ALA A 197 29.89 -3.41 -0.68
N THR A 198 30.51 -2.29 -1.03
CA THR A 198 31.77 -2.29 -1.75
C THR A 198 32.83 -2.80 -0.79
N HIS A 199 33.27 -4.04 -1.00
CA HIS A 199 34.63 -4.43 -0.70
C HIS A 199 35.29 -4.80 -2.02
N MET A 200 36.03 -3.84 -2.57
CA MET A 200 37.28 -4.14 -3.25
C MET A 200 38.33 -4.29 -2.16
N GLU A 201 38.84 -5.51 -1.99
CA GLU A 201 40.26 -5.87 -1.97
C GLU A 201 40.38 -7.40 -2.05
#